data_AF-A0A9E0DJB8-F1
#
_entry.id   AF-A0A9E0DJB8-F1
#
_cell.length_a   1.000
_cell.length_b   1.000
_cell.length_c   1.000
_cell.angle_alpha   90.00
_cell.angle_beta   90.00
_cell.angle_gamma   90.00
#
_symmetry.space_group_name_H-M   'P 1'
#
loop_
_entity.id
_entity.type
_entity.pdbx_description
1 polymer ?
#
loop_
_entity_poly.entity_id
_entity_poly.type
_entity_poly.pdbx_seq_one_letter_code
_entity_poly.pdbx_strand_id
1 'polypeptide(L)' 'MNRKPFSPRRYARNLDLRLFLGFALLLYTVGGGLIWLFYGLPAMLLGAVCITGGLGMIGLLYGLVSLVGRWAGE' A
#
# COMPACT_ATOMS: atom_id res chain seq x y z
N MET A 1 -22.30 15.89 -21.33
CA MET A 1 -21.43 15.76 -20.14
C MET A 1 -21.92 14.57 -19.31
N ASN A 2 -21.29 13.39 -19.45
CA ASN A 2 -21.69 12.17 -18.75
C ASN A 2 -20.84 12.00 -17.48
N ARG A 3 -21.33 12.45 -16.32
CA ARG A 3 -20.63 12.21 -15.04
C ARG A 3 -20.92 10.78 -14.60
N LYS A 4 -19.98 9.87 -14.89
CA LYS A 4 -20.02 8.51 -14.31
C LYS A 4 -20.06 8.64 -12.78
N PRO A 5 -21.02 8.00 -12.08
CA PRO A 5 -21.07 8.04 -10.63
C PRO A 5 -19.80 7.39 -10.08
N PHE A 6 -19.07 8.13 -9.25
CA PHE A 6 -17.86 7.65 -8.59
C PHE A 6 -18.26 6.57 -7.58
N SER A 7 -18.24 5.30 -7.99
CA SER A 7 -18.66 4.16 -7.16
C SER A 7 -17.50 3.71 -6.25
N PRO A 8 -17.53 3.97 -4.93
CA PRO A 8 -16.40 3.67 -4.03
C PRO A 8 -16.14 2.18 -3.87
N ARG A 9 -17.17 1.33 -4.06
CA ARG A 9 -17.13 -0.12 -3.83
C ARG A 9 -16.19 -0.88 -4.77
N ARG A 10 -15.97 -0.39 -5.99
CA ARG A 10 -15.05 -1.01 -6.96
C ARG A 10 -13.65 -0.41 -6.87
N TYR A 11 -13.56 0.85 -6.46
CA TYR A 11 -12.30 1.59 -6.28
C TYR A 11 -11.54 1.13 -5.03
N ALA A 12 -12.24 0.78 -3.95
CA ALA A 12 -11.62 0.19 -2.75
C ALA A 12 -11.03 -1.22 -3.00
N ARG A 13 -11.49 -1.92 -4.06
CA ARG A 13 -11.09 -3.30 -4.37
C ARG A 13 -9.86 -3.38 -5.28
N ASN A 14 -9.58 -2.30 -5.99
CA ASN A 14 -8.36 -2.08 -6.75
C ASN A 14 -7.68 -0.85 -6.15
N LEU A 15 -6.89 -1.05 -5.09
CA LEU A 15 -5.71 -0.22 -4.96
C LEU A 15 -4.88 -0.51 -6.22
N ASP A 16 -5.05 0.31 -7.26
CA ASP A 16 -4.22 0.21 -8.45
C ASP A 16 -2.77 0.15 -7.95
N LEU A 17 -2.06 -0.95 -8.24
CA LEU A 17 -0.70 -1.20 -7.74
C LEU A 17 0.21 0.02 -7.93
N ARG A 18 -0.07 0.80 -8.97
CA ARG A 18 0.57 2.07 -9.29
C ARG A 18 0.34 3.18 -8.24
N LEU A 19 -0.87 3.33 -7.73
CA LEU A 19 -1.21 4.28 -6.66
C LEU A 19 -0.57 3.85 -5.34
N PHE A 20 -0.57 2.55 -5.06
CA PHE A 20 0.08 1.99 -3.89
C PHE A 20 1.61 2.15 -3.93
N LEU A 21 2.25 1.84 -5.06
CA LEU A 21 3.68 2.08 -5.26
C LEU A 21 4.03 3.56 -5.15
N GLY A 22 3.21 4.44 -5.76
CA GLY A 22 3.42 5.89 -5.68
C GLY A 22 3.35 6.40 -4.25
N PHE A 23 2.36 5.95 -3.48
CA PHE A 23 2.22 6.28 -2.06
C PHE A 23 3.38 5.73 -1.22
N ALA A 24 3.76 4.46 -1.42
CA ALA A 24 4.89 3.85 -0.72
C ALA A 24 6.20 4.59 -1.00
N LEU A 25 6.47 4.97 -2.26
CA LEU A 25 7.64 5.75 -2.64
C LEU A 25 7.66 7.10 -1.90
N LEU A 26 6.54 7.81 -1.88
CA LEU A 26 6.40 9.10 -1.20
C LEU A 26 6.64 8.97 0.31
N LEU A 27 6.06 7.94 0.94
CA LEU A 27 6.24 7.64 2.36
C LEU A 27 7.70 7.32 2.70
N TYR A 28 8.37 6.51 1.90
CA TYR A 28 9.76 6.14 2.12
C TYR A 28 10.73 7.31 1.91
N THR A 29 10.50 8.10 0.87
CA THR A 29 11.38 9.23 0.53
C THR A 29 11.14 10.43 1.43
N VAL A 30 9.91 10.93 1.50
CA VAL A 30 9.56 12.13 2.29
C VAL A 30 9.44 11.77 3.76
N GLY A 31 8.72 10.71 4.11
CA GLY A 31 8.56 10.29 5.51
C GLY A 31 9.87 9.78 6.10
N GLY A 32 10.54 8.84 5.42
CA GLY A 32 11.84 8.33 5.85
C GLY A 32 12.92 9.42 5.92
N GLY A 33 12.96 10.32 4.93
CA GLY A 33 13.88 11.46 4.92
C GLY A 33 13.64 12.44 6.07
N LEU A 34 12.38 12.73 6.39
CA LEU A 34 12.03 13.60 7.51
C LEU A 34 12.36 12.95 8.86
N ILE A 35 12.10 11.65 9.00
CA ILE A 35 12.47 10.89 10.21
C ILE A 35 13.98 10.87 10.40
N TRP A 36 14.74 10.67 9.32
CA TRP A 36 16.20 10.67 9.38
C TRP A 36 16.76 12.03 9.82
N LEU A 37 16.17 13.13 9.33
CA LEU A 37 16.58 14.49 9.66
C LEU A 37 16.34 14.85 11.14
N PHE A 38 15.23 14.40 11.74
CA PHE A 38 14.84 14.81 13.10
C PHE A 38 15.14 13.78 14.19
N TYR A 39 15.01 12.48 13.91
CA TYR A 39 15.06 11.40 14.91
C TYR A 39 16.27 10.48 14.74
N GLY A 40 17.07 10.67 13.69
CA GLY A 40 18.26 9.89 13.42
C GLY A 40 17.99 8.47 12.88
N LEU A 41 19.08 7.71 12.74
CA LEU A 41 19.08 6.39 12.10
C LEU A 41 18.14 5.33 12.73
N PRO A 42 18.05 5.17 14.07
CA PRO A 42 17.23 4.09 14.64
C PRO A 42 15.73 4.30 14.41
N ALA A 43 15.27 5.56 14.39
CA ALA A 43 13.87 5.88 14.09
C ALA A 43 13.52 5.62 12.62
N MET A 44 14.46 5.87 11.70
CA MET A 44 14.28 5.56 10.28
C MET A 44 14.11 4.06 10.05
N LEU A 45 14.90 3.21 10.71
CA LEU A 45 14.76 1.75 10.61
C LEU A 45 13.40 1.26 11.14
N LEU A 46 12.97 1.76 12.30
CA LEU A 46 11.65 1.43 12.86
C LEU A 46 10.50 1.86 11.94
N GLY A 47 10.60 3.07 11.36
CA GLY A 47 9.64 3.55 10.37
C GLY A 47 9.59 2.67 9.11
N ALA A 48 10.76 2.29 8.59
CA ALA A 48 10.85 1.38 7.45
C ALA A 48 10.21 0.01 7.75
N VAL A 49 10.53 -0.59 8.90
CA VAL A 49 9.94 -1.88 9.32
C VAL A 49 8.42 -1.78 9.50
N CYS A 50 7.92 -0.66 10.02
CA CYS A 50 6.49 -0.44 10.17
C CYS A 50 5.78 -0.37 8.80
N ILE A 51 6.35 0.37 7.86
CA ILE A 51 5.78 0.53 6.51
C ILE A 51 5.86 -0.79 5.74
N THR A 52 6.99 -1.50 5.76
CA THR A 52 7.09 -2.84 5.13
C THR A 52 6.13 -3.83 5.78
N GLY A 53 5.96 -3.81 7.10
CA GLY A 53 5.00 -4.67 7.82
C GLY A 53 3.57 -4.43 7.36
N GLY A 54 3.13 -3.16 7.28
CA GLY A 54 1.80 -2.81 6.77
C GLY A 54 1.60 -3.20 5.30
N LEU A 55 2.60 -2.95 4.45
CA LEU A 55 2.58 -3.37 3.04
C LEU A 55 2.49 -4.89 2.91
N GLY A 56 3.25 -5.62 3.74
CA GLY A 56 3.26 -7.08 3.77
C GLY A 56 1.90 -7.65 4.15
N MET A 57 1.24 -7.09 5.17
CA MET A 57 -0.10 -7.50 5.59
C MET A 57 -1.14 -7.33 4.47
N ILE A 58 -1.15 -6.17 3.82
CA ILE A 58 -2.06 -5.89 2.69
C ILE A 58 -1.76 -6.83 1.52
N GLY A 59 -0.47 -7.02 1.18
CA GLY A 59 -0.04 -7.92 0.13
C GLY A 59 -0.44 -9.37 0.40
N LEU A 60 -0.34 -9.82 1.65
CA LEU A 60 -0.72 -11.17 2.07
C LEU A 60 -2.23 -11.40 1.95
N LEU A 61 -3.05 -10.45 2.39
CA LEU A 61 -4.50 -10.51 2.23
C LEU A 61 -4.90 -10.51 0.75
N TYR A 62 -4.29 -9.63 -0.05
CA TYR A 62 -4.53 -9.59 -1.50
C TYR A 62 -4.13 -10.90 -2.18
N GLY A 63 -2.96 -11.43 -1.83
CA GLY A 63 -2.46 -12.72 -2.32
C GLY A 63 -3.41 -13.86 -1.96
N LEU A 64 -3.90 -13.90 -0.71
CA LEU A 64 -4.84 -14.91 -0.24
C LEU A 64 -6.17 -14.85 -0.99
N VAL A 65 -6.75 -13.66 -1.13
CA VAL A 65 -7.99 -13.45 -1.89
C VAL A 65 -7.81 -13.81 -3.37
N SER A 66 -6.67 -13.43 -3.96
CA SER A 66 -6.32 -13.80 -5.34
C SER A 66 -6.17 -15.32 -5.49
N LEU A 67 -5.54 -15.99 -4.52
CA LEU A 67 -5.42 -17.44 -4.47
C LEU A 67 -6.82 -18.07 -4.46
N VAL A 68 -7.67 -17.68 -3.51
CA VAL A 68 -9.04 -18.19 -3.39
C VAL A 68 -9.84 -17.94 -4.66
N GLY A 69 -9.70 -16.78 -5.29
CA GLY A 69 -10.33 -16.49 -6.58
C GLY A 69 -9.85 -17.39 -7.72
N ARG A 70 -8.59 -17.83 -7.70
CA ARG A 70 -8.05 -18.81 -8.66
C ARG A 70 -8.50 -20.24 -8.35
N TRP A 71 -8.70 -20.58 -7.08
CA TRP A 71 -9.23 -21.89 -6.66
C TRP A 71 -10.73 -22.03 -6.88
N ALA A 72 -11.49 -20.92 -6.84
CA ALA A 72 -12.91 -20.87 -7.16
C ALA A 72 -13.18 -20.75 -8.68
N GLY A 73 -12.13 -20.89 -9.49
CA GLY A 73 -12.12 -20.65 -10.94
C GLY A 73 -11.99 -21.91 -11.80
N GLU A 74 -12.47 -23.06 -11.32
CA GLU A 74 -13.05 -24.15 -12.12
C GLU A 74 -14.43 -24.50 -11.56
#